data_AF-A0A367LX92-F1
#
_entry.id   AF-A0A367LX92-F1
#
_cell.length_a   1.000
_cell.length_b   1.000
_cell.length_c   1.000
_cell.angle_alpha   90.00
_cell.angle_beta   90.00
_cell.angle_gamma   90.00
#
_symmetry.space_group_name_H-M   'P 1'
#
loop_
_entity.id
_entity.type
_entity.pdbx_description
1 polymer ?
#
loop_
_entity_poly.entity_id
_entity_poly.type
_entity_poly.pdbx_seq_one_letter_code
_entity_poly.pdbx_strand_id
1 'polypeptide(L)'
;SHRQVLDELNDKLADKYICNFSVFQSLPDTWAIGQVLPILPLHRLGEEPDRRAVLQDLTCDSDGKITQYVDEQSIETSLPVHEVKEGEDYLIGVFLVGAYQEILGDMHNLFGDTDSVNVYQRADGGIYHAGIETHD
;
A
#
# COMPACT_ATOMS: atom_id res chain seq x y z
N SER A 1 16.14 -26.70 -7.54
CA SER A 1 15.08 -27.69 -7.25
C SER A 1 14.24 -27.37 -6.01
N HIS A 2 14.53 -26.31 -5.22
CA HIS A 2 13.73 -25.95 -4.03
C HIS A 2 12.91 -24.65 -4.18
N ARG A 3 13.06 -23.92 -5.28
CA ARG A 3 12.41 -22.61 -5.51
C ARG A 3 10.89 -22.68 -5.36
N GLN A 4 10.22 -23.61 -6.05
CA GLN A 4 8.77 -23.78 -5.96
C GLN A 4 8.26 -24.03 -4.53
N VAL A 5 9.03 -24.77 -3.71
CA VAL A 5 8.67 -25.04 -2.32
C VAL A 5 8.85 -23.79 -1.45
N LEU A 6 9.92 -23.01 -1.70
CA LEU A 6 10.14 -21.74 -1.03
C LEU A 6 9.05 -20.73 -1.37
N ASP A 7 8.64 -20.66 -2.64
CA ASP A 7 7.57 -19.78 -3.08
C ASP A 7 6.24 -20.16 -2.38
N GLU A 8 5.91 -21.46 -2.34
CA GLU A 8 4.70 -21.95 -1.65
C GLU A 8 4.76 -21.70 -0.12
N LEU A 9 5.93 -21.80 0.50
CA LEU A 9 6.13 -21.48 1.91
C LEU A 9 5.98 -19.98 2.16
N ASN A 10 6.56 -19.14 1.32
CA ASN A 10 6.45 -17.68 1.42
C ASN A 10 4.99 -17.23 1.33
N ASP A 11 4.19 -17.85 0.46
CA ASP A 11 2.76 -17.57 0.35
C ASP A 11 1.98 -17.97 1.61
N LYS A 12 2.27 -19.15 2.16
CA LYS A 12 1.55 -19.69 3.32
C LYS A 12 1.96 -19.03 4.64
N LEU A 13 3.19 -18.54 4.72
CA LEU A 13 3.78 -17.96 5.92
C LEU A 13 3.84 -16.44 5.87
N ALA A 14 3.34 -15.81 4.79
CA ALA A 14 3.28 -14.37 4.70
C ALA A 14 2.47 -13.78 5.86
N ASP A 15 3.04 -12.77 6.50
CA ASP A 15 2.39 -12.01 7.55
C ASP A 15 1.20 -11.23 6.96
N LYS A 16 0.26 -10.85 7.82
CA LYS A 16 -0.83 -9.94 7.46
C LYS A 16 -0.56 -8.59 8.06
N TYR A 17 -0.30 -7.60 7.22
CA TYR A 17 -0.09 -6.22 7.65
C TYR A 17 -1.39 -5.47 7.44
N ILE A 18 -2.01 -5.04 8.55
CA ILE A 18 -3.27 -4.33 8.54
C ILE A 18 -2.96 -2.83 8.41
N CYS A 19 -3.36 -2.25 7.28
CA CYS A 19 -3.08 -0.88 6.91
C CYS A 19 -4.29 0.01 7.20
N ASN A 20 -4.04 1.20 7.73
CA ASN A 20 -5.09 2.18 8.03
C ASN A 20 -5.57 2.92 6.76
N PHE A 21 -6.33 2.24 5.91
CA PHE A 21 -6.99 2.78 4.73
C PHE A 21 -8.16 1.87 4.29
N SER A 22 -8.76 2.14 3.13
CA SER A 22 -9.72 1.26 2.45
C SER A 22 -9.30 1.06 1.00
N VAL A 23 -9.19 -0.20 0.56
CA VAL A 23 -8.89 -0.55 -0.84
C VAL A 23 -10.00 -0.03 -1.76
N PHE A 24 -11.27 -0.14 -1.34
CA PHE A 24 -12.42 0.28 -2.13
C PHE A 24 -12.48 1.80 -2.33
N GLN A 25 -12.00 2.56 -1.34
CA GLN A 25 -11.97 4.01 -1.41
C GLN A 25 -10.75 4.51 -2.19
N SER A 26 -9.56 4.03 -1.86
CA SER A 26 -8.31 4.62 -2.38
C SER A 26 -7.70 3.86 -3.55
N LEU A 27 -8.03 2.58 -3.73
CA LEU A 27 -7.46 1.69 -4.76
C LEU A 27 -8.54 0.87 -5.52
N PRO A 28 -9.63 1.50 -6.01
CA PRO A 28 -10.77 0.77 -6.59
C PRO A 28 -10.38 -0.12 -7.77
N ASP A 29 -9.48 0.33 -8.66
CA ASP A 29 -9.04 -0.46 -9.82
C ASP A 29 -8.21 -1.70 -9.43
N THR A 30 -7.51 -1.68 -8.29
CA THR A 30 -6.82 -2.87 -7.77
C THR A 30 -7.82 -3.96 -7.40
N TRP A 31 -8.96 -3.59 -6.81
CA TRP A 31 -10.04 -4.51 -6.52
C TRP A 31 -10.83 -4.92 -7.78
N ALA A 32 -11.26 -3.94 -8.59
CA ALA A 32 -12.23 -4.17 -9.66
C ALA A 32 -11.63 -4.87 -10.89
N ILE A 33 -10.39 -4.50 -11.27
CA ILE A 33 -9.78 -4.97 -12.53
C ILE A 33 -8.37 -5.53 -12.35
N GLY A 34 -7.90 -5.67 -11.11
CA GLY A 34 -6.57 -6.20 -10.81
C GLY A 34 -5.44 -5.28 -11.24
N GLN A 35 -5.63 -3.96 -11.19
CA GLN A 35 -4.56 -3.01 -11.49
C GLN A 35 -3.42 -3.15 -10.48
N VAL A 36 -2.22 -3.37 -11.01
CA VAL A 36 -0.98 -3.47 -10.23
C VAL A 36 -0.39 -2.09 -10.06
N LEU A 37 -0.12 -1.70 -8.81
CA LEU A 37 0.46 -0.42 -8.44
C LEU A 37 1.76 -0.66 -7.66
N PRO A 38 2.81 0.16 -7.84
CA PRO A 38 4.01 0.06 -7.01
C PRO A 38 3.68 0.41 -5.56
N ILE A 39 4.08 -0.47 -4.64
CA ILE A 39 3.85 -0.32 -3.20
C ILE A 39 5.17 -0.62 -2.49
N LEU A 40 5.59 0.26 -1.59
CA LEU A 40 6.82 0.06 -0.81
C LEU A 40 6.78 0.79 0.54
N PRO A 41 7.59 0.36 1.52
CA PRO A 41 7.84 1.13 2.73
C PRO A 41 8.43 2.50 2.42
N LEU A 42 8.08 3.52 3.20
CA LEU A 42 8.61 4.89 3.03
C LEU A 42 9.87 5.17 3.86
N HIS A 43 10.25 4.24 4.73
CA HIS A 43 11.41 4.35 5.61
C HIS A 43 12.12 3.02 5.74
N ARG A 44 13.27 3.03 6.43
CA ARG A 44 14.17 1.87 6.60
C ARG A 44 14.68 1.27 5.28
N LEU A 45 14.64 2.02 4.18
CA LEU A 45 15.08 1.58 2.84
C LEU A 45 16.58 1.21 2.72
N GLY A 46 17.38 1.48 3.75
CA GLY A 46 18.77 1.04 3.84
C GLY A 46 18.95 -0.30 4.59
N GLU A 47 17.86 -0.87 5.10
CA GLU A 47 17.81 -2.18 5.76
C GLU A 47 17.26 -3.21 4.77
N GLU A 48 17.73 -4.44 4.85
CA GLU A 48 17.17 -5.53 4.05
C GLU A 48 15.82 -5.96 4.66
N PRO A 49 14.73 -6.04 3.88
CA PRO A 49 13.45 -6.57 4.35
C PRO A 49 13.59 -8.02 4.84
N ASP A 50 13.09 -8.33 6.02
CA ASP A 50 13.22 -9.62 6.70
C ASP A 50 11.91 -10.42 6.78
N ARG A 51 10.81 -9.82 6.31
CA ARG A 51 9.47 -10.40 6.29
C ARG A 51 8.86 -10.34 4.89
N ARG A 52 7.87 -11.21 4.68
CA ARG A 52 6.95 -11.18 3.54
C ARG A 52 5.56 -10.94 4.08
N ALA A 53 4.84 -9.95 3.55
CA ALA A 53 3.50 -9.62 4.02
C ALA A 53 2.49 -9.44 2.89
N VAL A 54 1.24 -9.76 3.19
CA VAL A 54 0.07 -9.35 2.40
C VAL A 54 -0.57 -8.17 3.12
N LEU A 55 -0.71 -7.05 2.42
CA LEU A 55 -1.38 -5.86 2.91
C LEU A 55 -2.89 -6.05 2.86
N GLN A 56 -3.54 -5.78 3.98
CA GLN A 56 -4.99 -5.81 4.15
C GLN A 56 -5.44 -4.46 4.68
N ASP A 57 -6.64 -4.03 4.30
CA ASP A 57 -7.23 -2.80 4.80
C ASP A 57 -8.01 -3.04 6.11
N LEU A 58 -8.65 -2.01 6.65
CA LEU A 58 -9.45 -2.09 7.88
C LEU A 58 -10.92 -2.47 7.65
N THR A 59 -11.31 -2.75 6.41
CA THR A 59 -12.68 -3.12 6.12
C THR A 59 -12.99 -4.52 6.64
N CYS A 60 -14.28 -4.81 6.80
CA CYS A 60 -14.75 -6.13 7.24
C CYS A 60 -14.83 -7.12 6.06
N ASP A 61 -14.50 -6.67 4.85
CA ASP A 61 -14.60 -7.46 3.63
C ASP A 61 -13.29 -8.18 3.34
N SER A 62 -13.36 -9.46 2.98
CA SER A 62 -12.19 -10.27 2.63
C SER A 62 -11.51 -9.82 1.33
N ASP A 63 -12.19 -9.04 0.51
CA ASP A 63 -11.67 -8.43 -0.71
C ASP A 63 -10.85 -7.15 -0.44
N GLY A 64 -10.88 -6.63 0.80
CA GLY A 64 -10.05 -5.52 1.29
C GLY A 64 -8.58 -5.89 1.47
N LYS A 65 -7.94 -6.44 0.42
CA LYS A 65 -6.55 -6.89 0.42
C LYS A 65 -5.89 -6.70 -0.93
N ILE A 66 -4.58 -6.49 -0.91
CA ILE A 66 -3.78 -6.39 -2.13
C ILE A 66 -3.18 -7.77 -2.42
N THR A 67 -3.36 -8.27 -3.64
CA THR A 67 -2.98 -9.64 -4.01
C THR A 67 -1.79 -9.72 -4.97
N GLN A 68 -1.35 -8.57 -5.51
CA GLN A 68 -0.29 -8.48 -6.51
C GLN A 68 0.64 -7.30 -6.17
N TYR A 69 1.93 -7.57 -6.13
CA TYR A 69 2.97 -6.60 -5.78
C TYR A 69 4.04 -6.58 -6.86
N VAL A 70 4.53 -5.39 -7.19
CA VAL A 70 5.67 -5.23 -8.08
C VAL A 70 6.94 -5.58 -7.30
N ASP A 71 7.68 -6.58 -7.76
CA ASP A 71 9.03 -6.90 -7.30
C ASP A 71 9.97 -6.91 -8.52
N GLU A 72 11.26 -6.67 -8.32
CA GLU A 72 12.29 -6.35 -9.33
C GLU A 72 11.99 -6.72 -10.80
N GLN A 73 11.65 -8.00 -11.05
CA GLN A 73 11.42 -8.54 -12.39
C GLN A 73 10.09 -9.32 -12.53
N SER A 74 9.23 -9.30 -11.51
CA SER A 74 8.02 -10.12 -11.45
C SER A 74 6.88 -9.47 -10.68
N ILE A 75 5.69 -10.02 -10.86
CA ILE A 75 4.55 -9.76 -9.97
C ILE A 75 4.54 -10.88 -8.95
N GLU A 76 4.62 -10.51 -7.68
CA GLU A 76 4.61 -11.43 -6.55
C GLU A 76 3.29 -11.32 -5.77
N THR A 77 2.98 -12.35 -5.00
CA THR A 77 1.76 -12.51 -4.19
C THR A 77 1.87 -11.93 -2.78
N SER A 78 3.07 -11.51 -2.37
CA SER A 78 3.36 -10.80 -1.13
C SER A 78 4.39 -9.68 -1.36
N LEU A 79 4.56 -8.80 -0.38
CA LEU A 79 5.50 -7.69 -0.41
C LEU A 79 6.67 -7.98 0.54
N PRO A 80 7.94 -7.77 0.13
CA PRO A 80 9.05 -7.77 1.07
C PRO A 80 8.94 -6.52 1.96
N VAL A 81 8.88 -6.72 3.26
CA VAL A 81 8.73 -5.66 4.26
C VAL A 81 9.64 -5.90 5.45
N HIS A 82 9.86 -4.85 6.23
CA HIS A 82 10.55 -4.96 7.50
C HIS A 82 9.56 -5.33 8.60
N GLU A 83 10.03 -6.05 9.62
CA GLU A 83 9.26 -6.27 10.85
C GLU A 83 8.76 -4.94 11.47
N VAL A 84 7.45 -4.89 11.74
CA VAL A 84 6.82 -3.78 12.48
C VAL A 84 7.21 -3.87 13.95
N LYS A 85 7.71 -2.77 14.49
CA LYS A 85 8.10 -2.66 15.90
C LYS A 85 6.98 -1.98 16.69
N GLU A 86 6.70 -2.51 17.86
CA GLU A 86 5.68 -1.94 18.75
C GLU A 86 6.02 -0.50 19.12
N GLY A 87 5.06 0.42 18.93
CA GLY A 87 5.23 1.84 19.22
C GLY A 87 5.96 2.66 18.15
N GLU A 88 6.34 2.06 17.01
CA GLU A 88 6.92 2.77 15.87
C GLU A 88 5.94 2.82 14.69
N ASP A 89 5.85 3.97 14.03
CA ASP A 89 5.06 4.10 12.81
C ASP A 89 5.71 3.32 11.66
N TYR A 90 4.92 2.51 10.96
CA TYR A 90 5.36 1.80 9.76
C TYR A 90 4.57 2.28 8.54
N LEU A 91 5.16 3.20 7.77
CA LEU A 91 4.47 3.91 6.68
C LEU A 91 4.69 3.20 5.34
N ILE A 92 3.60 2.94 4.63
CA ILE A 92 3.58 2.40 3.28
C ILE A 92 3.14 3.49 2.30
N GLY A 93 3.81 3.58 1.16
CA GLY A 93 3.40 4.40 0.03
C GLY A 93 2.84 3.54 -1.10
N VAL A 94 1.73 3.98 -1.68
CA VAL A 94 1.19 3.45 -2.93
C VAL A 94 1.34 4.50 -4.01
N PHE A 95 1.99 4.14 -5.11
CA PHE A 95 2.39 5.08 -6.15
C PHE A 95 1.60 4.85 -7.44
N LEU A 96 1.66 5.83 -8.34
CA LEU A 96 0.95 5.81 -9.63
C LEU A 96 -0.58 5.77 -9.49
N VAL A 97 -1.12 6.33 -8.40
CA VAL A 97 -2.56 6.41 -8.10
C VAL A 97 -3.26 7.65 -8.68
N GLY A 98 -2.54 8.49 -9.44
CA GLY A 98 -3.04 9.82 -9.85
C GLY A 98 -4.11 9.84 -10.96
N ALA A 99 -4.50 8.68 -11.50
CA ALA A 99 -5.53 8.57 -12.52
C ALA A 99 -6.59 7.59 -12.08
N TYR A 100 -7.87 7.94 -12.28
CA TYR A 100 -9.07 7.18 -11.93
C TYR A 100 -9.33 6.91 -10.45
N GLN A 101 -8.30 6.63 -9.64
CA GLN A 101 -8.46 6.15 -8.26
C GLN A 101 -9.31 7.05 -7.38
N GLU A 102 -9.06 8.37 -7.41
CA GLU A 102 -9.74 9.34 -6.54
C GLU A 102 -11.25 9.42 -6.82
N ILE A 103 -11.65 9.50 -8.09
CA ILE A 103 -13.06 9.72 -8.46
C ILE A 103 -13.90 8.43 -8.47
N LEU A 104 -13.25 7.26 -8.53
CA LEU A 104 -13.92 5.96 -8.55
C LEU A 104 -14.06 5.32 -7.17
N GLY A 105 -13.51 5.94 -6.11
CA GLY A 105 -13.64 5.48 -4.75
C GLY A 105 -15.11 5.40 -4.28
N ASP A 106 -15.42 4.40 -3.46
CA ASP A 106 -16.72 4.26 -2.81
C ASP A 106 -16.56 4.12 -1.29
N MET A 107 -17.58 4.58 -0.55
CA MET A 107 -17.63 4.60 0.91
C MET A 107 -17.95 3.24 1.52
N HIS A 108 -17.19 2.21 1.13
CA HIS A 108 -17.33 0.88 1.70
C HIS A 108 -17.05 0.94 3.21
N ASN A 109 -17.97 0.38 4.01
CA ASN A 109 -17.94 0.50 5.48
C ASN A 109 -17.92 1.94 6.03
N LEU A 110 -18.41 2.92 5.25
CA LEU A 110 -18.41 4.34 5.62
C LEU A 110 -16.99 4.92 5.80
N PHE A 111 -15.96 4.29 5.25
CA PHE A 111 -14.67 4.94 5.08
C PHE A 111 -14.81 6.00 3.98
N GLY A 112 -14.81 7.27 4.39
CA GLY A 112 -14.91 8.42 3.50
C GLY A 112 -13.61 8.73 2.77
N ASP A 113 -13.61 9.87 2.07
CA ASP A 113 -12.45 10.37 1.36
C ASP A 113 -11.24 10.51 2.30
N THR A 114 -10.04 10.27 1.76
CA THR A 114 -8.80 10.47 2.53
C THR A 114 -8.40 11.94 2.48
N ASP A 115 -7.71 12.42 3.52
CA ASP A 115 -7.08 13.73 3.47
C ASP A 115 -6.15 13.86 2.26
N SER A 116 -6.19 15.02 1.59
CA SER A 116 -5.39 15.32 0.41
C SER A 116 -4.54 16.58 0.64
N VAL A 117 -3.35 16.61 0.03
CA VAL A 117 -2.46 17.78 0.14
C VAL A 117 -1.57 17.90 -1.10
N ASN A 118 -1.39 19.14 -1.56
CA ASN A 118 -0.43 19.45 -2.61
C ASN A 118 0.93 19.83 -1.99
N VAL A 119 1.99 19.14 -2.41
CA VAL A 119 3.36 19.41 -1.98
C VAL A 119 4.15 20.05 -3.12
N TYR A 120 4.79 21.18 -2.84
CA TYR A 120 5.55 21.97 -3.82
C TYR A 120 7.00 22.12 -3.38
N GLN A 121 7.91 22.09 -4.35
CA GLN A 121 9.32 22.39 -4.16
C GLN A 121 9.67 23.72 -4.83
N ARG A 122 10.30 24.61 -4.08
CA ARG A 122 10.85 25.88 -4.57
C ARG A 122 12.18 25.66 -5.28
N ALA A 123 12.59 26.64 -6.08
CA ALA A 123 13.87 26.60 -6.80
C ALA A 123 15.10 26.52 -5.88
N ASP A 124 14.97 26.96 -4.62
CA ASP A 124 16.02 26.86 -3.59
C ASP A 124 16.03 25.50 -2.86
N GLY A 125 15.16 24.57 -3.25
CA GLY A 125 14.98 23.26 -2.61
C GLY A 125 14.04 23.26 -1.41
N GLY A 126 13.53 24.42 -0.97
CA GLY A 126 12.57 24.52 0.12
C GLY A 126 11.23 23.87 -0.24
N ILE A 127 10.65 23.12 0.69
CA ILE A 127 9.36 22.43 0.51
C ILE A 127 8.26 23.23 1.23
N TYR A 128 7.10 23.36 0.60
CA TYR A 128 5.87 23.85 1.24
C TYR A 128 4.65 23.05 0.78
N HIS A 129 3.59 23.05 1.58
CA HIS A 129 2.32 22.41 1.23
C HIS A 129 1.19 23.44 1.11
N ALA A 130 0.21 23.17 0.25
CA ALA A 130 -1.00 23.96 0.09
C ALA A 130 -2.16 23.08 -0.40
N GLY A 131 -3.37 23.66 -0.51
CA GLY A 131 -4.57 22.94 -0.98
C GLY A 131 -4.83 21.69 -0.14
N ILE A 132 -4.85 21.86 1.18
CA ILE A 132 -5.18 20.78 2.11
C ILE A 132 -6.69 20.60 2.07
N GLU A 133 -7.12 19.38 1.83
CA GLU A 133 -8.52 18.96 1.97
C GLU A 133 -8.57 17.94 3.10
N THR A 134 -9.29 18.28 4.16
CA THR A 134 -9.52 17.39 5.30
C THR A 134 -10.91 16.81 5.20
N HIS A 135 -11.01 15.51 5.40
CA HIS A 135 -12.26 14.77 5.33
C HIS A 135 -12.55 14.14 6.70
N ASP A 136 -13.81 14.24 7.14
CA ASP A 136 -14.28 13.73 8.44
C ASP A 136 -14.70 12.25 8.35
#